data_AF-A0A1E7JDZ0-F1
#
_entry.id   AF-A0A1E7JDZ0-F1
#
_cell.length_a   1.000
_cell.length_b   1.000
_cell.length_c   1.000
_cell.angle_alpha   90.00
_cell.angle_beta   90.00
_cell.angle_gamma   90.00
#
_symmetry.space_group_name_H-M   'P 1'
#
loop_
_entity.id
_entity.type
_entity.pdbx_description
1 polymer ?
#
loop_
_entity_poly.entity_id
_entity_poly.type
_entity_poly.pdbx_seq_one_letter_code
_entity_poly.pdbx_strand_id
1 'polypeptide(L)'
;MNMVNGITSLPPSLITPQGTSDVGRTKSGFGEILSSTIESTNNAQLAGDMAVERLMTGEAKHLHEVMIAVEEADVSLRMLVQMRNKALTAYEEIMRMQI
;
A
#
# COMPACT_ATOMS: atom_id res chain seq x y z
N MET A 1 33.35 39.75 -54.68
CA MET A 1 32.02 39.31 -54.19
C MET A 1 31.95 37.79 -54.24
N ASN A 2 31.85 37.10 -53.10
CA ASN A 2 31.17 35.80 -53.02
C ASN A 2 30.71 35.54 -51.58
N MET A 3 29.47 35.98 -51.34
CA MET A 3 28.41 35.39 -50.52
C MET A 3 28.81 34.52 -49.31
N VAL A 4 28.76 35.17 -48.16
CA VAL A 4 28.22 34.63 -46.90
C VAL A 4 26.81 34.09 -47.17
N ASN A 5 26.52 32.82 -46.87
CA ASN A 5 25.45 32.39 -45.95
C ASN A 5 25.19 30.88 -46.08
N GLY A 6 25.39 30.15 -44.98
CA GLY A 6 25.05 28.74 -44.88
C GLY A 6 24.74 28.37 -43.43
N ILE A 7 24.04 29.25 -42.70
CA ILE A 7 23.49 28.92 -41.39
C ILE A 7 22.36 27.91 -41.64
N THR A 8 22.68 26.65 -41.38
CA THR A 8 21.72 25.55 -41.40
C THR A 8 20.61 25.86 -40.39
N SER A 9 19.37 25.99 -40.88
CA SER A 9 18.21 26.16 -40.00
C SER A 9 17.78 24.78 -39.53
N LEU A 10 17.80 24.59 -38.21
CA LEU A 10 17.25 23.39 -37.57
C LEU A 10 15.72 23.40 -37.75
N PRO A 11 15.08 22.27 -38.06
CA PRO A 11 13.63 22.20 -38.10
C PRO A 11 13.04 22.42 -36.70
N PRO A 12 11.87 23.08 -36.58
CA PRO A 12 11.18 23.18 -35.31
C PRO A 12 10.70 21.77 -34.93
N SER A 13 11.31 21.21 -33.88
CA SER A 13 10.82 20.01 -33.22
C SER A 13 9.38 20.28 -32.78
N LEU A 14 8.43 19.71 -33.51
CA LEU A 14 7.05 19.61 -33.07
C LEU A 14 7.08 18.84 -31.75
N ILE A 15 6.67 19.51 -30.68
CA ILE A 15 6.36 18.87 -29.41
C ILE A 15 5.16 17.96 -29.67
N THR A 16 5.43 16.72 -30.09
CA THR A 16 4.48 15.64 -29.86
C THR A 16 4.40 15.47 -28.35
N PRO A 17 3.24 15.62 -27.70
CA PRO A 17 3.06 15.11 -26.36
C PRO A 17 3.21 13.59 -26.50
N GLN A 18 4.43 13.08 -26.24
CA GLN A 18 4.63 11.67 -26.01
C GLN A 18 3.64 11.27 -24.93
N GLY A 19 2.83 10.26 -25.27
CA GLY A 19 1.74 9.79 -24.45
C GLY A 19 2.16 9.63 -23.00
N THR A 20 1.27 10.04 -22.13
CA THR A 20 1.20 9.60 -20.73
C THR A 20 0.95 8.09 -20.71
N SER A 21 1.96 7.33 -21.08
CA SER A 21 1.99 5.89 -21.09
C SER A 21 3.30 5.43 -20.47
N ASP A 22 3.57 5.93 -19.26
CA ASP A 22 4.37 5.20 -18.29
C ASP A 22 3.90 5.50 -16.85
N VAL A 23 2.60 5.36 -16.60
CA VAL A 23 2.13 4.88 -15.29
C VAL A 23 2.17 3.35 -15.36
N GLY A 24 3.36 2.83 -15.64
CA GLY A 24 3.66 1.42 -15.71
C GLY A 24 3.63 0.81 -14.31
N ARG A 25 2.50 0.20 -13.97
CA ARG A 25 2.46 -1.08 -13.26
C ARG A 25 3.26 -1.18 -11.96
N THR A 26 2.92 -0.36 -10.98
CA THR A 26 2.83 -0.85 -9.59
C THR A 26 1.41 -0.61 -9.12
N LYS A 27 0.47 -1.31 -9.77
CA LYS A 27 -0.89 -1.47 -9.27
C LYS A 27 -0.81 -2.47 -8.12
N SER A 28 -0.44 -2.01 -6.92
CA SER A 28 -1.16 -2.54 -5.78
C SER A 28 -2.30 -1.56 -5.57
N GLY A 29 -3.49 -1.90 -6.06
CA GLY A 29 -4.65 -1.06 -5.83
C GLY A 29 -4.92 -0.96 -4.33
N PHE A 30 -5.56 0.12 -3.86
CA PHE A 30 -5.94 0.24 -2.44
C PHE A 30 -6.66 -1.01 -1.92
N GLY A 31 -7.51 -1.65 -2.73
CA GLY A 31 -8.18 -2.90 -2.39
C GLY A 31 -7.24 -4.10 -2.21
N GLU A 32 -6.13 -4.15 -2.95
CA GLU A 32 -5.11 -5.20 -2.81
C GLU A 32 -4.28 -4.99 -1.54
N ILE A 33 -3.91 -3.74 -1.24
CA ILE A 33 -3.27 -3.37 0.03
C ILE A 33 -4.17 -3.69 1.22
N LEU A 34 -5.46 -3.36 1.13
CA LEU A 34 -6.44 -3.67 2.16
C LEU A 34 -6.60 -5.19 2.35
N SER A 35 -6.70 -5.94 1.25
CA SER A 35 -6.82 -7.41 1.29
C SER A 35 -5.58 -8.04 1.92
N SER A 36 -4.39 -7.62 1.52
CA SER A 36 -3.12 -8.07 2.10
C SER A 36 -3.01 -7.71 3.59
N THR A 37 -3.49 -6.54 4.00
CA THR A 37 -3.48 -6.13 5.41
C THR A 37 -4.44 -6.99 6.24
N ILE A 38 -5.62 -7.32 5.71
CA ILE A 38 -6.58 -8.23 6.36
C ILE A 38 -5.95 -9.61 6.54
N GLU A 39 -5.33 -10.16 5.49
CA GLU A 39 -4.65 -11.45 5.53
C GLU A 39 -3.49 -11.45 6.53
N SER A 40 -2.66 -10.40 6.52
CA SER A 40 -1.57 -10.21 7.47
C SER A 40 -2.07 -10.16 8.93
N THR A 41 -3.14 -9.40 9.18
CA THR A 41 -3.75 -9.30 10.52
C THR A 41 -4.29 -10.65 11.00
N ASN A 42 -4.91 -11.43 10.10
CA ASN A 42 -5.39 -12.77 10.42
C ASN A 42 -4.24 -13.72 10.76
N ASN A 43 -3.16 -13.68 9.98
CA ASN A 43 -1.96 -14.46 10.25
C ASN A 43 -1.31 -14.07 11.59
N ALA A 44 -1.26 -12.77 11.91
CA ALA A 44 -0.74 -12.29 13.19
C ALA A 44 -1.59 -12.80 14.37
N GLN A 45 -2.92 -12.78 14.26
CA GLN A 45 -3.79 -13.39 15.28
C GLN A 45 -3.53 -14.88 15.46
N LEU A 46 -3.50 -15.65 14.37
CA LEU A 46 -3.24 -17.10 14.42
C LEU A 46 -1.86 -17.41 15.02
N ALA A 47 -0.85 -16.60 14.69
CA ALA A 47 0.48 -16.72 15.27
C ALA A 47 0.47 -16.45 16.78
N GLY A 48 -0.24 -15.42 17.23
CA GLY A 48 -0.45 -15.12 18.64
C GLY A 48 -1.15 -16.26 19.38
N ASP A 49 -2.24 -16.78 18.83
CA ASP A 49 -3.00 -17.90 19.41
C ASP A 49 -2.13 -19.17 19.54
N MET A 50 -1.40 -19.54 18.48
CA MET A 50 -0.46 -20.65 18.53
C MET A 50 0.67 -20.43 19.55
N ALA A 51 1.18 -19.20 19.66
CA ALA A 51 2.23 -18.87 20.61
C ALA A 51 1.74 -19.02 22.06
N VAL A 52 0.50 -18.60 22.34
CA VAL A 52 -0.17 -18.79 23.63
C VAL A 52 -0.38 -20.28 23.91
N GLU A 53 -0.86 -21.05 22.93
CA GLU A 53 -1.06 -22.49 23.07
C GLU A 53 0.26 -23.21 23.42
N ARG A 54 1.34 -22.94 22.67
CA ARG A 54 2.67 -23.52 22.94
C ARG A 54 3.23 -23.15 24.32
N LEU A 55 2.90 -21.96 24.82
CA LEU A 55 3.27 -21.56 26.17
C LEU A 55 2.52 -22.36 27.22
N MET A 56 1.22 -22.59 27.02
CA MET A 56 0.40 -23.39 27.94
C MET A 56 0.79 -24.87 27.97
N THR A 57 1.24 -25.42 26.83
CA THR A 57 1.75 -26.79 26.74
C THR A 57 3.19 -26.95 27.26
N GLY A 58 3.86 -25.85 27.59
CA GLY A 58 5.25 -25.84 28.07
C GLY A 58 6.30 -26.01 26.97
N GLU A 59 5.89 -26.00 25.70
CA GLU A 59 6.78 -26.06 24.53
C GLU A 59 7.46 -24.72 24.24
N ALA A 60 6.81 -23.60 24.56
CA ALA A 60 7.40 -22.27 24.42
C ALA A 60 8.33 -21.96 25.60
N LYS A 61 9.63 -21.82 25.30
CA LYS A 61 10.66 -21.46 26.29
C LYS A 61 10.73 -19.95 26.56
N HIS A 62 10.04 -19.14 25.75
CA HIS A 62 10.23 -17.69 25.67
C HIS A 62 8.90 -16.95 25.77
N LEU A 63 8.44 -16.70 27.00
CA LEU A 63 7.22 -15.93 27.29
C LEU A 63 7.19 -14.56 26.58
N HIS A 64 8.35 -13.92 26.43
CA HIS A 64 8.46 -12.61 25.79
C HIS A 64 8.11 -12.65 24.30
N GLU A 65 8.44 -13.73 23.58
CA GLU A 65 8.09 -13.89 22.16
C GLU A 65 6.57 -14.02 22.00
N VAL A 66 5.92 -14.72 22.92
CA VAL A 66 4.45 -14.85 22.95
C VAL A 66 3.79 -13.50 23.18
N MET A 67 4.28 -12.72 24.15
CA MET A 67 3.78 -11.36 24.38
C MET A 67 3.97 -10.46 23.16
N ILE A 68 5.13 -10.53 22.49
CA ILE A 68 5.39 -9.75 21.28
C ILE A 68 4.40 -10.13 20.17
N ALA A 69 4.19 -11.42 19.93
CA ALA A 69 3.28 -11.90 18.89
C ALA A 69 1.83 -11.44 19.14
N VAL A 70 1.38 -11.49 20.41
CA VAL A 70 0.04 -11.02 20.79
C VAL A 70 -0.08 -9.50 20.63
N GLU A 71 0.93 -8.74 21.04
CA GLU A 71 0.93 -7.28 20.90
C GLU A 71 0.95 -6.85 19.42
N GLU A 72 1.73 -7.53 18.58
CA GLU A 72 1.77 -7.30 17.14
C GLU A 72 0.38 -7.52 16.50
N ALA A 73 -0.30 -8.60 16.90
CA ALA A 73 -1.66 -8.88 16.44
C ALA A 73 -2.65 -7.78 16.86
N ASP A 74 -2.59 -7.30 18.11
CA ASP A 74 -3.48 -6.23 18.59
C ASP A 74 -3.23 -4.90 17.86
N VAL A 75 -1.97 -4.50 17.69
CA VAL A 75 -1.62 -3.27 16.96
C VAL A 75 -2.07 -3.35 15.50
N SER A 76 -1.86 -4.49 14.84
CA SER A 76 -2.29 -4.72 13.45
C SER A 76 -3.81 -4.62 13.31
N LEU A 77 -4.56 -5.21 14.25
CA LEU A 77 -6.02 -5.14 14.26
C LEU A 77 -6.52 -3.71 14.44
N ARG A 78 -5.92 -2.95 15.38
CA ARG A 78 -6.26 -1.53 15.59
C ARG A 78 -6.04 -0.72 14.31
N MET A 79 -4.94 -0.95 13.60
CA MET A 79 -4.66 -0.30 12.33
C MET A 79 -5.71 -0.65 11.26
N LEU A 80 -6.10 -1.93 11.16
CA LEU A 80 -7.14 -2.37 10.24
C LEU A 80 -8.49 -1.69 10.50
N VAL A 81 -8.89 -1.56 11.77
CA VAL A 81 -10.12 -0.86 12.15
C VAL A 81 -10.08 0.61 11.75
N GLN A 82 -8.94 1.29 11.93
CA GLN A 82 -8.78 2.67 11.48
C GLN A 82 -8.90 2.78 9.96
N MET A 83 -8.30 1.85 9.22
CA MET A 83 -8.38 1.81 7.77
C MET A 83 -9.82 1.59 7.28
N ARG A 84 -10.56 0.65 7.90
CA ARG A 84 -12.00 0.45 7.66
C ARG A 84 -12.77 1.75 7.86
N ASN A 85 -12.54 2.44 8.97
CA ASN A 85 -13.22 3.70 9.26
C ASN A 85 -12.92 4.76 8.20
N LYS A 86 -11.66 4.90 7.78
CA LYS A 86 -11.29 5.86 6.72
C LYS A 86 -11.87 5.50 5.36
N ALA A 87 -11.93 4.23 5.01
CA ALA A 87 -12.57 3.77 3.78
C ALA A 87 -14.08 4.11 3.78
N LEU A 88 -14.77 3.91 4.92
CA LEU A 88 -16.18 4.30 5.07
C LEU A 88 -16.36 5.83 4.98
N THR A 89 -15.54 6.62 5.67
CA THR A 89 -15.60 8.09 5.57
C THR A 89 -15.35 8.57 4.14
N ALA A 90 -14.38 8.00 3.43
CA ALA A 90 -14.12 8.35 2.03
C ALA A 90 -15.31 8.02 1.12
N TYR A 91 -15.95 6.88 1.35
CA TYR A 91 -17.18 6.51 0.64
C TYR A 91 -18.32 7.50 0.92
N GLU A 92 -18.55 7.86 2.19
CA GLU A 92 -19.56 8.84 2.57
C GLU A 92 -19.30 10.24 1.99
N GLU A 93 -18.03 10.67 1.90
CA GLU A 93 -17.66 11.97 1.35
C GLU A 93 -17.97 12.04 -0.16
N ILE A 94 -17.64 10.98 -0.92
CA ILE A 94 -17.96 10.88 -2.35
C ILE A 94 -19.48 10.98 -2.57
N MET A 95 -20.28 10.33 -1.72
CA MET A 95 -21.74 10.40 -1.80
C MET A 95 -22.28 11.81 -1.51
N ARG A 96 -21.63 12.56 -0.62
CA ARG A 96 -22.02 13.95 -0.29
C ARG A 96 -21.68 14.97 -1.38
N MET A 97 -20.72 14.67 -2.27
CA MET A 97 -20.39 15.57 -3.39
C MET A 97 -21.42 15.56 -4.53
N GLN A 98 -22.27 14.53 -4.63
CA GLN A 98 -23.17 14.34 -5.78
C GLN A 98 -24.59 14.91 -5.59
N ILE A 99 -24.86 15.58 -4.47
CA ILE A 99 -26.13 16.25 -4.17
C ILE A 99 -26.01 17.77 -4.28
#